data_AF-A0ABD0QWF8-F1
#
_entry.id   AF-A0ABD0QWF8-F1
#
_cell.length_a   1.000
_cell.length_b   1.000
_cell.length_c   1.000
_cell.angle_alpha   90.00
_cell.angle_beta   90.00
_cell.angle_gamma   90.00
#
_symmetry.space_group_name_H-M   'P 1'
#
loop_
_entity.id
_entity.type
_entity.pdbx_description
1 polymer ?
#
loop_
_entity_poly.entity_id
_entity_poly.type
_entity_poly.pdbx_seq_one_letter_code
_entity_poly.pdbx_strand_id
1 'polypeptide(L)'
;MANSSQADTRLVDHDYNLNALTEACDEEEIEAMMIETAKTKYDHTPLPSPNPKKVRTKTKDKLKEPDEITNEVIFDAIQTLIKRFDEQDLRLKKIDKSMEENAHAVKENKKDIGKMRKEITDLRKENISLRQQCLEHARYKRRWDLRLIGLPEKENEDTRETVIGILTRVIPWSVEKLRQSVDTVHRLGKRNDAATNKLPRPVII
;
A
#
# COMPACT_ATOMS: atom_id res chain seq x y z
N MET A 1 -7.31 -22.83 57.48
CA MET A 1 -7.58 -21.39 57.54
C MET A 1 -7.67 -20.90 56.11
N ALA A 2 -8.87 -20.53 55.69
CA ALA A 2 -9.12 -19.89 54.41
C ALA A 2 -8.60 -18.45 54.45
N ASN A 3 -7.99 -17.98 53.37
CA ASN A 3 -8.15 -16.58 53.00
C ASN A 3 -8.04 -16.42 51.48
N SER A 4 -9.22 -16.26 50.89
CA SER A 4 -9.48 -15.79 49.55
C SER A 4 -9.11 -14.32 49.43
N SER A 5 -8.38 -13.95 48.38
CA SER A 5 -8.45 -12.59 47.83
C SER A 5 -8.59 -12.69 46.32
N GLN A 6 -9.83 -12.64 45.86
CA GLN A 6 -10.20 -12.36 44.48
C GLN A 6 -9.66 -10.98 44.10
N ALA A 7 -8.84 -10.92 43.05
CA ALA A 7 -8.61 -9.70 42.31
C ALA A 7 -9.46 -9.78 41.04
N ASP A 8 -10.40 -8.86 40.97
CA ASP A 8 -11.46 -8.69 40.00
C ASP A 8 -10.87 -8.25 38.63
N THR A 9 -10.61 -9.22 37.75
CA THR A 9 -10.28 -8.94 36.35
C THR A 9 -11.57 -8.67 35.59
N ARG A 10 -11.94 -7.39 35.51
CA ARG A 10 -12.94 -6.91 34.56
C ARG A 10 -12.49 -7.27 33.14
N LEU A 11 -13.14 -8.28 32.57
CA LEU A 11 -13.11 -8.62 31.15
C LEU A 11 -13.56 -7.40 30.36
N VAL A 12 -12.60 -6.72 29.72
CA VAL A 12 -12.88 -5.82 28.62
C VAL A 12 -12.95 -6.69 27.39
N ASP A 13 -14.16 -7.07 26.98
CA ASP A 13 -14.43 -7.56 25.63
C ASP A 13 -13.88 -6.50 24.66
N HIS A 14 -12.78 -6.80 23.97
CA HIS A 14 -12.37 -6.32 22.64
C HIS A 14 -10.87 -6.60 22.38
N ASP A 15 -10.38 -7.80 22.72
CA ASP A 15 -9.13 -8.28 22.13
C ASP A 15 -9.45 -8.86 20.74
N TYR A 16 -9.38 -7.99 19.74
CA TYR A 16 -9.42 -8.44 18.35
C TYR A 16 -8.21 -9.34 18.09
N ASN A 17 -8.49 -10.59 17.75
CA ASN A 17 -7.50 -11.58 17.33
C ASN A 17 -6.79 -11.10 16.05
N LEU A 18 -5.68 -10.38 16.22
CA LEU A 18 -4.83 -9.82 15.15
C LEU A 18 -4.27 -10.90 14.21
N ASN A 19 -4.26 -12.17 14.63
CA ASN A 19 -3.78 -13.27 13.82
C ASN A 19 -4.76 -13.63 12.67
N ALA A 20 -6.05 -13.33 12.82
CA ALA A 20 -7.03 -13.58 11.77
C ALA A 20 -6.95 -12.54 10.63
N LEU A 21 -6.40 -11.35 10.89
CA LEU A 21 -6.17 -10.32 9.86
C LEU A 21 -4.95 -10.63 9.00
N THR A 22 -3.93 -11.28 9.57
CA THR A 22 -2.69 -11.64 8.88
C THR A 22 -2.83 -12.85 7.97
N GLU A 23 -3.85 -13.69 8.19
CA GLU A 23 -4.14 -14.86 7.34
C GLU A 23 -5.05 -14.53 6.14
N ALA A 24 -5.73 -13.37 6.15
CA ALA A 24 -6.70 -12.98 5.13
C ALA A 24 -6.21 -11.87 4.17
N CYS A 25 -5.07 -11.23 4.43
CA CYS A 25 -4.54 -10.11 3.64
C CYS A 25 -3.09 -10.39 3.22
N ASP A 26 -2.77 -10.14 1.95
CA ASP A 26 -1.40 -10.22 1.43
C ASP A 26 -0.50 -9.17 2.12
N GLU A 27 0.77 -9.50 2.39
CA GLU A 27 1.71 -8.66 3.16
C GLU A 27 1.85 -7.21 2.60
N GLU A 28 1.67 -7.02 1.29
CA GLU A 28 1.67 -5.68 0.64
C GLU A 28 0.47 -4.81 1.04
N GLU A 29 -0.68 -5.41 1.39
CA GLU A 29 -1.90 -4.69 1.77
C GLU A 29 -1.85 -4.22 3.24
N ILE A 30 -1.18 -4.99 4.10
CA ILE A 30 -0.90 -4.64 5.50
C ILE A 30 0.09 -3.47 5.57
N GLU A 31 1.13 -3.49 4.73
CA GLU A 31 2.12 -2.41 4.67
C GLU A 31 1.50 -1.10 4.15
N ALA A 32 0.56 -1.19 3.19
CA ALA A 32 -0.20 -0.03 2.71
C ALA A 32 -1.09 0.60 3.80
N MET A 33 -1.75 -0.21 4.65
CA MET A 33 -2.56 0.30 5.78
C MET A 33 -1.70 0.88 6.91
N MET A 34 -0.49 0.35 7.16
CA MET A 34 0.46 0.92 8.12
C MET A 34 1.03 2.27 7.65
N ILE A 35 1.21 2.45 6.34
CA ILE A 35 1.63 3.74 5.76
C ILE A 35 0.50 4.78 5.84
N GLU A 36 -0.76 4.36 5.75
CA GLU A 36 -1.93 5.25 5.84
C GLU A 36 -2.21 5.70 7.29
N THR A 37 -2.04 4.81 8.26
CA THR A 37 -2.18 5.12 9.70
C THR A 37 -1.02 5.96 10.25
N ALA A 38 0.16 5.91 9.63
CA ALA A 38 1.29 6.76 10.01
C ALA A 38 1.17 8.23 9.54
N LYS A 39 0.21 8.55 8.65
CA LYS A 39 0.08 9.89 8.03
C LYS A 39 -0.97 10.80 8.66
N THR A 40 -1.73 10.37 9.65
CA THR A 40 -2.62 11.25 10.44
C THR A 40 -1.89 11.87 11.63
N LYS A 41 -0.81 12.61 11.36
CA LYS A 41 -0.41 13.69 12.28
C LYS A 41 -1.42 14.82 12.08
N TYR A 42 -2.38 14.89 13.00
CA TYR A 42 -3.21 16.07 13.14
C TYR A 42 -2.30 17.27 13.40
N ASP A 43 -2.11 18.12 12.40
CA ASP A 43 -1.57 19.46 12.60
C ASP A 43 -2.60 20.26 13.40
N HIS A 44 -2.50 20.16 14.72
CA HIS A 44 -3.20 21.04 15.62
C HIS A 44 -2.71 22.46 15.35
N THR A 45 -3.56 23.30 14.77
CA THR A 45 -3.33 24.75 14.78
C THR A 45 -3.22 25.16 16.25
N PRO A 46 -2.08 25.72 16.72
CA PRO A 46 -1.96 26.10 18.12
C PRO A 46 -2.99 27.19 18.41
N LEU A 47 -3.98 26.89 19.25
CA LEU A 47 -4.85 27.92 19.79
C LEU A 47 -3.97 28.86 20.64
N PRO A 48 -4.12 30.20 20.52
CA PRO A 48 -3.43 31.12 21.40
C PRO A 48 -3.79 30.80 22.85
N SER A 49 -2.79 30.81 23.72
CA SER A 49 -2.91 30.48 25.14
C SER A 49 -3.95 31.38 25.83
N PRO A 50 -4.66 30.87 26.87
CA PRO A 50 -5.64 31.67 27.60
C PRO A 50 -4.97 32.92 28.16
N ASN A 51 -5.48 34.10 27.80
CA ASN A 51 -4.99 35.39 28.30
C ASN A 51 -4.76 35.34 29.83
N PRO A 52 -3.67 35.93 30.34
CA PRO A 52 -3.41 35.97 31.77
C PRO A 52 -4.57 36.67 32.50
N LYS A 53 -5.06 36.04 33.58
CA LYS A 53 -6.09 36.60 34.46
C LYS A 53 -5.63 37.97 34.95
N LYS A 54 -6.26 39.04 34.46
CA LYS A 54 -6.02 40.41 34.95
C LYS A 54 -6.36 40.45 36.44
N VAL A 55 -5.33 40.73 37.25
CA VAL A 55 -5.48 41.07 38.66
C VAL A 55 -6.36 42.31 38.75
N ARG A 56 -7.44 42.18 39.53
CA ARG A 56 -8.47 43.19 39.69
C ARG A 56 -7.96 44.31 40.59
N THR A 57 -7.34 45.33 40.00
CA THR A 57 -7.06 46.59 40.70
C THR A 57 -8.40 47.28 40.99
N LYS A 58 -8.72 47.45 42.28
CA LYS A 58 -9.92 48.17 42.73
C LYS A 58 -9.73 49.66 42.45
N THR A 59 -10.15 50.12 41.28
CA THR A 59 -10.43 51.54 41.05
C THR A 59 -11.91 51.75 41.32
N LYS A 60 -12.20 52.40 42.46
CA LYS A 60 -13.48 53.09 42.64
C LYS A 60 -13.55 54.17 41.57
N ASP A 61 -14.53 54.11 40.68
CA ASP A 61 -15.45 55.24 40.44
C ASP A 61 -16.34 55.02 39.23
N LYS A 62 -17.61 55.42 39.44
CA LYS A 62 -18.71 55.59 38.48
C LYS A 62 -19.40 54.32 37.99
N LEU A 63 -20.38 53.94 38.79
CA LEU A 63 -21.68 53.43 38.34
C LEU A 63 -22.09 54.22 37.08
N LYS A 64 -21.99 53.61 35.89
CA LYS A 64 -22.73 54.11 34.73
C LYS A 64 -24.17 53.69 34.95
N GLU A 65 -25.05 54.68 35.04
CA GLU A 65 -26.48 54.53 34.86
C GLU A 65 -26.77 53.69 33.59
N PRO A 66 -27.93 53.02 33.50
CA PRO A 66 -28.30 52.38 32.24
C PRO A 66 -28.26 53.45 31.15
N ASP A 67 -27.34 53.34 30.19
CA ASP A 67 -27.31 54.20 29.01
C ASP A 67 -28.75 54.25 28.49
N GLU A 68 -29.39 55.43 28.53
CA GLU A 68 -30.74 55.58 28.02
C GLU A 68 -30.74 55.04 26.60
N ILE A 69 -31.59 54.04 26.35
CA ILE A 69 -31.77 53.50 25.01
C ILE A 69 -32.44 54.61 24.20
N THR A 70 -31.63 55.46 23.60
CA THR A 70 -32.11 56.53 22.74
C THR A 70 -32.49 55.94 21.38
N ASN A 71 -33.42 56.61 20.69
CA ASN A 71 -33.79 56.23 19.33
C ASN A 71 -32.58 56.21 18.37
N GLU A 72 -31.54 57.00 18.65
CA GLU A 72 -30.28 57.02 17.91
C GLU A 72 -29.50 55.70 18.06
N VAL A 73 -29.36 55.18 19.29
CA VAL A 73 -28.70 53.89 19.55
C VAL A 73 -29.46 52.74 18.89
N ILE A 74 -30.80 52.79 18.92
CA ILE A 74 -31.65 51.81 18.23
C ILE A 74 -31.43 51.89 16.71
N PHE A 75 -31.41 53.11 16.14
CA PHE A 75 -31.22 53.32 14.71
C PHE A 75 -29.85 52.86 14.22
N ASP A 76 -28.77 53.15 14.97
CA ASP A 76 -27.42 52.68 14.67
C ASP A 76 -27.31 51.15 14.75
N ALA A 77 -27.98 50.54 15.73
CA ALA A 77 -28.06 49.08 15.84
C ALA A 77 -28.79 48.46 14.62
N ILE A 78 -29.89 49.07 14.17
CA ILE A 78 -30.63 48.65 12.97
C ILE A 78 -29.73 48.78 11.72
N GLN A 79 -29.04 49.91 11.54
CA GLN A 79 -28.14 50.09 10.41
C GLN A 79 -26.99 49.07 10.41
N THR A 80 -26.43 48.78 11.59
CA THR A 80 -25.38 47.78 11.75
C THR A 80 -25.90 46.38 11.40
N LEU A 81 -27.13 46.06 11.79
CA LEU A 81 -27.76 44.79 11.47
C LEU A 81 -28.00 44.65 9.96
N ILE A 82 -28.48 45.70 9.29
CA ILE A 82 -28.66 45.73 7.83
C ILE A 82 -27.34 45.44 7.11
N LYS A 83 -26.26 46.14 7.49
CA LYS A 83 -24.92 45.89 6.92
C LYS A 83 -24.47 44.44 7.10
N ARG A 84 -24.70 43.85 8.27
CA ARG A 84 -24.39 42.43 8.52
C ARG A 84 -25.22 41.49 7.67
N PHE A 85 -26.49 41.80 7.42
CA PHE A 85 -27.34 41.02 6.52
C PHE A 85 -26.83 41.08 5.08
N ASP A 86 -26.45 42.26 4.58
CA ASP A 86 -25.87 42.42 3.24
C ASP A 86 -24.56 41.63 3.10
N GLU A 87 -23.70 41.68 4.11
CA GLU A 87 -22.47 40.88 4.14
C GLU A 87 -22.74 39.37 4.16
N GLN A 88 -23.76 38.93 4.89
CA GLN A 88 -24.16 37.52 4.94
C GLN A 88 -24.73 37.06 3.58
N ASP A 89 -25.57 37.87 2.93
CA ASP A 89 -26.11 37.56 1.61
C ASP A 89 -24.99 37.42 0.56
N LEU A 90 -23.99 38.28 0.62
CA LEU A 90 -22.82 38.20 -0.25
C LEU A 90 -21.98 36.93 0.01
N ARG A 91 -21.83 36.52 1.27
CA ARG A 91 -21.15 35.27 1.63
C ARG A 91 -21.93 34.05 1.15
N LEU A 92 -23.26 34.05 1.29
CA LEU A 92 -24.12 32.96 0.82
C LEU A 92 -24.02 32.79 -0.69
N LYS A 93 -24.09 33.88 -1.47
CA LYS A 93 -23.89 33.85 -2.93
C LYS A 93 -22.53 33.26 -3.32
N LYS A 94 -21.47 33.56 -2.57
CA LYS A 94 -20.14 32.99 -2.81
C LYS A 94 -20.08 31.49 -2.49
N ILE A 95 -20.73 31.06 -1.41
CA ILE A 95 -20.84 29.64 -1.04
C ILE A 95 -21.62 28.87 -2.09
N ASP A 96 -22.76 29.39 -2.56
CA ASP A 96 -23.57 28.75 -3.60
C ASP A 96 -22.77 28.53 -4.88
N LYS A 97 -22.06 29.57 -5.34
CA LYS A 97 -21.19 29.45 -6.51
C LYS A 97 -20.10 28.38 -6.31
N SER A 98 -19.43 28.38 -5.17
CA SER A 98 -18.40 27.38 -4.86
C SER A 98 -18.98 25.97 -4.76
N MET A 99 -20.21 25.83 -4.26
CA MET A 99 -20.91 24.56 -4.16
C MET A 99 -21.26 24.00 -5.54
N GLU A 100 -21.72 24.85 -6.47
CA GLU A 100 -21.98 24.47 -7.85
C GLU A 100 -20.70 24.00 -8.57
N GLU A 101 -19.61 24.76 -8.44
CA GLU A 101 -18.30 24.42 -9.00
C GLU A 101 -17.79 23.07 -8.45
N ASN A 102 -17.91 22.86 -7.13
CA ASN A 102 -17.54 21.60 -6.48
C ASN A 102 -18.41 20.43 -6.93
N ALA A 103 -19.73 20.63 -7.05
CA ALA A 103 -20.64 19.60 -7.53
C ALA A 103 -20.30 19.16 -8.97
N HIS A 104 -19.93 20.12 -9.82
CA HIS A 104 -19.45 19.84 -11.17
C HIS A 104 -18.13 19.05 -11.14
N ALA A 105 -17.14 19.50 -10.35
CA ALA A 105 -15.85 18.81 -10.22
C ALA A 105 -16.01 17.36 -9.71
N VAL A 106 -16.85 17.14 -8.70
CA VAL A 106 -17.14 15.78 -8.18
C VAL A 106 -17.76 14.89 -9.25
N LYS A 107 -18.64 15.43 -10.10
CA LYS A 107 -19.26 14.69 -11.20
C LYS A 107 -18.24 14.26 -12.26
N GLU A 108 -17.34 15.15 -12.65
CA GLU A 108 -16.27 14.82 -13.60
C GLU A 108 -15.27 13.82 -13.00
N ASN A 109 -14.83 14.03 -11.75
CA ASN A 109 -13.97 13.08 -11.04
C ASN A 109 -14.59 11.68 -10.98
N LYS A 110 -15.90 11.59 -10.72
CA LYS A 110 -16.61 10.30 -10.73
C LYS A 110 -16.57 9.61 -12.10
N LYS A 111 -16.70 10.36 -13.20
CA LYS A 111 -16.58 9.81 -14.55
C LYS A 111 -15.17 9.30 -14.82
N ASP A 112 -14.16 10.07 -14.46
CA ASP A 112 -12.76 9.70 -14.71
C ASP A 112 -12.32 8.51 -13.86
N ILE A 113 -12.74 8.46 -12.59
CA ILE A 113 -12.59 7.25 -11.75
C ILE A 113 -13.25 6.05 -12.42
N GLY A 114 -14.43 6.21 -13.02
CA GLY A 114 -15.11 5.16 -13.76
C GLY A 114 -14.32 4.65 -14.97
N LYS A 115 -13.72 5.56 -15.75
CA LYS A 115 -12.86 5.21 -16.89
C LYS A 115 -11.59 4.48 -16.43
N MET A 116 -10.88 5.03 -15.44
CA MET A 116 -9.67 4.44 -14.88
C MET A 116 -9.93 3.03 -14.32
N ARG A 117 -11.06 2.82 -13.63
CA ARG A 117 -11.43 1.49 -13.14
C ARG A 117 -11.60 0.48 -14.28
N LYS A 118 -12.21 0.87 -15.40
CA LYS A 118 -12.35 -0.01 -16.57
C LYS A 118 -10.99 -0.35 -17.18
N GLU A 119 -10.15 0.66 -17.39
CA GLU A 119 -8.80 0.47 -17.93
C GLU A 119 -7.96 -0.46 -17.04
N ILE A 120 -8.01 -0.29 -15.72
CA ILE A 120 -7.36 -1.19 -14.76
C ILE A 120 -7.87 -2.63 -14.91
N THR A 121 -9.19 -2.83 -15.08
CA THR A 121 -9.73 -4.18 -15.27
C THR A 121 -9.29 -4.82 -16.57
N ASP A 122 -9.18 -4.04 -17.65
CA ASP A 122 -8.76 -4.54 -18.95
C ASP A 122 -7.26 -4.88 -18.96
N LEU A 123 -6.43 -4.00 -18.41
CA LEU A 123 -4.99 -4.23 -18.24
C LEU A 123 -4.72 -5.47 -17.36
N ARG A 124 -5.50 -5.69 -16.30
CA ARG A 124 -5.36 -6.90 -15.47
C ARG A 124 -5.66 -8.18 -16.25
N LYS A 125 -6.72 -8.18 -17.07
CA LYS A 125 -7.05 -9.33 -17.94
C LYS A 125 -5.96 -9.59 -18.97
N GLU A 126 -5.46 -8.54 -19.62
CA GLU A 126 -4.37 -8.66 -20.57
C GLU A 126 -3.10 -9.20 -19.90
N ASN A 127 -2.75 -8.69 -18.72
CA ASN A 127 -1.58 -9.16 -17.97
C ASN A 127 -1.68 -10.65 -17.64
N ILE A 128 -2.84 -11.14 -17.21
CA ILE A 128 -3.07 -12.57 -16.96
C ILE A 128 -2.88 -13.38 -18.25
N SER A 129 -3.46 -12.93 -19.37
CA SER A 129 -3.32 -13.59 -20.68
C SER A 129 -1.87 -13.67 -21.13
N LEU A 130 -1.13 -12.55 -21.05
CA LEU A 130 0.28 -12.48 -21.43
C LEU A 130 1.15 -13.37 -20.55
N ARG A 131 0.92 -13.38 -19.22
CA ARG A 131 1.63 -14.29 -18.31
C ARG A 131 1.40 -15.75 -18.71
N GLN A 132 0.17 -16.12 -19.04
CA GLN A 132 -0.14 -17.48 -19.46
C GLN A 132 0.57 -17.85 -20.78
N GLN A 133 0.60 -16.92 -21.75
CA GLN A 133 1.34 -17.13 -23.01
C GLN A 133 2.85 -17.27 -22.74
N CYS A 134 3.43 -16.46 -21.87
CA CYS A 134 4.84 -16.58 -21.50
C CYS A 134 5.15 -17.93 -20.83
N LEU A 135 4.27 -18.41 -19.94
CA LEU A 135 4.42 -19.73 -19.31
C LEU A 135 4.35 -20.86 -20.35
N GLU A 136 3.38 -20.78 -21.25
CA GLU A 136 3.20 -21.76 -22.33
C GLU A 136 4.43 -21.78 -23.26
N HIS A 137 4.92 -20.60 -23.67
CA HIS A 137 6.15 -20.49 -24.46
C HIS A 137 7.38 -21.02 -23.72
N ALA A 138 7.52 -20.74 -22.42
CA ALA A 138 8.62 -21.27 -21.62
C ALA A 138 8.53 -22.80 -21.50
N ARG A 139 7.33 -23.36 -21.38
CA ARG A 139 7.08 -24.80 -21.37
C ARG A 139 7.45 -25.44 -22.71
N TYR A 140 7.02 -24.85 -23.82
CA TYR A 140 7.36 -25.34 -25.16
C TYR A 140 8.87 -25.32 -25.42
N LYS A 141 9.54 -24.22 -25.05
CA LYS A 141 10.99 -24.10 -25.19
C LYS A 141 11.75 -25.16 -24.40
N ARG A 142 11.28 -25.48 -23.20
CA ARG A 142 11.91 -26.45 -22.29
C ARG A 142 11.34 -27.87 -22.41
N ARG A 143 10.49 -28.14 -23.40
CA ARG A 143 9.75 -29.42 -23.51
C ARG A 143 10.69 -30.62 -23.64
N TRP A 144 11.83 -30.42 -24.30
CA TRP A 144 12.82 -31.45 -24.56
C TRP A 144 14.08 -31.29 -23.70
N ASP A 145 14.14 -30.24 -22.87
CA ASP A 145 15.27 -30.00 -21.98
C ASP A 145 15.28 -31.06 -20.87
N LEU A 146 16.43 -31.70 -20.68
CA LEU A 146 16.64 -32.63 -19.57
C LEU A 146 17.54 -31.99 -18.52
N ARG A 147 17.12 -32.03 -17.26
CA ARG A 147 17.91 -31.53 -16.13
C ARG A 147 18.59 -32.67 -15.39
N LEU A 148 19.92 -32.72 -15.46
CA LEU A 148 20.75 -33.59 -14.62
C LEU A 148 21.15 -32.87 -13.35
N ILE A 149 20.93 -33.50 -12.21
CA ILE A 149 21.26 -32.97 -10.88
C ILE A 149 22.30 -33.90 -10.23
N GLY A 150 23.23 -33.34 -9.45
CA GLY A 150 24.19 -34.14 -8.69
C GLY A 150 25.44 -34.56 -9.49
N LEU A 151 25.60 -34.11 -10.74
CA LEU A 151 26.81 -34.40 -11.50
C LEU A 151 28.01 -33.62 -10.94
N PRO A 152 29.06 -34.26 -10.40
CA PRO A 152 30.21 -33.55 -9.82
C PRO A 152 30.85 -32.58 -10.82
N GLU A 153 31.26 -31.40 -10.36
CA GLU A 153 31.93 -30.41 -11.21
C GLU A 153 33.44 -30.64 -11.21
N LYS A 154 34.06 -30.59 -12.40
CA LYS A 154 35.53 -30.63 -12.55
C LYS A 154 36.03 -29.36 -13.23
N GLU A 155 37.29 -29.01 -12.98
CA GLU A 155 37.96 -27.94 -13.73
C GLU A 155 38.15 -28.35 -15.18
N ASN A 156 37.82 -27.45 -16.10
CA ASN A 156 37.86 -27.69 -17.54
C ASN A 156 37.08 -28.95 -17.97
N GLU A 157 35.91 -29.17 -17.38
CA GLU A 157 35.06 -30.31 -17.74
C GLU A 157 34.50 -30.20 -19.16
N ASP A 158 34.54 -31.30 -19.91
CA ASP A 158 33.71 -31.49 -21.09
C ASP A 158 32.35 -32.04 -20.64
N THR A 159 31.40 -31.13 -20.41
CA THR A 159 30.04 -31.48 -19.99
C THR A 159 29.33 -32.33 -21.01
N ARG A 160 29.59 -32.11 -22.31
CA ARG A 160 28.91 -32.82 -23.40
C ARG A 160 29.32 -34.29 -23.42
N GLU A 161 30.62 -34.57 -23.38
CA GLU A 161 31.13 -35.95 -23.38
C GLU A 161 30.74 -36.70 -22.10
N THR A 162 30.76 -36.01 -20.95
CA THR A 162 30.31 -36.61 -19.69
C THR A 162 28.83 -37.02 -19.76
N VAL A 163 27.98 -36.17 -20.32
CA VAL A 163 26.55 -36.46 -20.50
C VAL A 163 26.34 -37.60 -21.51
N ILE A 164 27.03 -37.60 -22.64
CA ILE A 164 26.92 -38.68 -23.63
C ILE A 164 27.33 -40.02 -23.00
N GLY A 165 28.40 -40.05 -22.21
CA GLY A 165 28.83 -41.24 -21.47
C GLY A 165 27.79 -41.76 -20.47
N ILE A 166 26.97 -40.88 -19.89
CA ILE A 166 25.83 -41.27 -19.04
C ILE A 166 24.70 -41.82 -19.91
N LEU A 167 24.34 -41.13 -21.00
CA LEU A 167 23.22 -41.51 -21.86
C LEU A 167 23.44 -42.86 -22.55
N THR A 168 24.66 -43.18 -23.00
CA THR A 168 24.99 -44.47 -23.63
C THR A 168 24.81 -45.66 -22.68
N ARG A 169 24.88 -45.42 -21.37
CA ARG A 169 24.68 -46.46 -20.36
C ARG A 169 23.20 -46.72 -20.06
N VAL A 170 22.33 -45.74 -20.33
CA VAL A 170 20.89 -45.81 -20.07
C VAL A 170 20.11 -46.18 -21.33
N ILE A 171 20.55 -45.68 -22.49
CA ILE A 171 19.87 -45.83 -23.77
C ILE A 171 20.71 -46.72 -24.68
N PRO A 172 20.14 -47.76 -25.32
CA PRO A 172 20.85 -48.66 -26.23
C PRO A 172 21.09 -48.00 -27.60
N TRP A 173 21.72 -46.82 -27.63
CA TRP A 173 22.08 -46.07 -28.83
C TRP A 173 23.61 -45.96 -28.98
N SER A 174 24.08 -45.81 -30.21
CA SER A 174 25.51 -45.56 -30.46
C SER A 174 25.90 -44.14 -30.07
N VAL A 175 27.17 -43.96 -29.73
CA VAL A 175 27.75 -42.67 -29.30
C VAL A 175 27.56 -41.61 -30.39
N GLU A 176 27.75 -41.98 -31.66
CA GLU A 176 27.65 -41.08 -32.81
C GLU A 176 26.22 -40.55 -32.98
N LYS A 177 25.22 -41.40 -32.78
CA LYS A 177 23.80 -41.00 -32.84
C LYS A 177 23.46 -40.05 -31.68
N LEU A 178 23.96 -40.32 -30.47
CA LEU A 178 23.75 -39.44 -29.32
C LEU A 178 24.42 -38.08 -29.50
N ARG A 179 25.62 -38.03 -30.10
CA ARG A 179 26.32 -36.77 -30.43
C ARG A 179 25.55 -35.88 -31.40
N GLN A 180 24.78 -36.47 -32.31
CA GLN A 180 23.93 -35.74 -33.27
C GLN A 180 22.57 -35.35 -32.66
N SER A 181 22.04 -36.16 -31.74
CA SER A 181 20.73 -35.91 -31.12
C SER A 181 20.77 -34.90 -29.99
N VAL A 182 21.88 -34.82 -29.24
CA VAL A 182 22.06 -33.86 -28.15
C VAL A 182 22.57 -32.56 -28.74
N ASP A 183 21.82 -31.47 -28.58
CA ASP A 183 22.14 -30.22 -29.26
C ASP A 183 23.05 -29.34 -28.39
N THR A 184 22.57 -28.91 -27.21
CA THR A 184 23.29 -27.99 -26.32
C THR A 184 23.40 -28.57 -24.91
N VAL A 185 24.61 -28.65 -24.35
CA VAL A 185 24.82 -29.12 -22.97
C VAL A 185 25.58 -28.07 -22.18
N HIS A 186 25.00 -27.60 -21.08
CA HIS A 186 25.65 -26.60 -20.24
C HIS A 186 25.20 -26.65 -18.78
N ARG A 187 26.06 -26.18 -17.88
CA ARG A 187 25.73 -25.99 -16.46
C ARG A 187 24.87 -24.74 -16.29
N LEU A 188 23.84 -24.81 -15.45
CA LEU A 188 23.02 -23.65 -15.09
C LEU A 188 23.65 -22.83 -13.97
N GLY A 189 23.73 -21.52 -14.17
CA GLY A 189 24.20 -20.56 -13.17
C GLY A 189 25.72 -20.38 -13.15
N LYS A 190 26.17 -19.41 -12.34
CA LYS A 190 27.60 -19.10 -12.17
C LYS A 190 28.27 -20.17 -11.31
N ARG A 191 29.51 -20.55 -11.67
CA ARG A 191 30.34 -21.41 -10.82
C ARG A 191 30.62 -20.65 -9.53
N ASN A 192 30.02 -21.12 -8.44
CA ASN A 192 30.23 -20.54 -7.12
C ASN A 192 31.50 -21.12 -6.51
N ASP A 193 32.13 -20.37 -5.62
CA ASP A 193 33.25 -20.87 -4.85
C ASP A 193 32.81 -22.10 -4.03
N ALA A 194 33.64 -23.13 -3.98
CA ALA A 194 33.28 -24.42 -3.36
C ALA A 194 32.96 -24.28 -1.86
N ALA A 195 33.41 -23.16 -1.25
CA ALA A 195 33.11 -22.79 0.13
C ALA A 195 31.64 -22.39 0.35
N THR A 196 30.97 -21.82 -0.67
CA THR A 196 29.66 -21.16 -0.51
C THR A 196 28.51 -22.05 -0.97
N ASN A 197 28.74 -22.96 -1.92
CA ASN A 197 27.73 -23.91 -2.39
C ASN A 197 28.33 -25.32 -2.49
N LYS A 198 27.87 -26.20 -1.59
CA LYS A 198 28.33 -27.60 -1.54
C LYS A 198 27.69 -28.50 -2.61
N LEU A 199 26.66 -28.02 -3.32
CA LEU A 199 25.94 -28.80 -4.31
C LEU A 199 26.43 -28.47 -5.72
N PRO A 200 26.69 -29.47 -6.58
CA PRO A 200 27.05 -29.22 -7.96
C PRO A 200 25.88 -28.62 -8.74
N ARG A 201 26.19 -27.73 -9.69
CA ARG A 201 25.19 -27.07 -10.53
C ARG A 201 24.46 -28.07 -11.43
N PRO A 202 23.16 -27.88 -11.66
CA PRO A 202 22.42 -28.69 -12.62
C PRO A 202 22.98 -28.51 -14.04
N VAL A 203 22.94 -29.58 -14.84
CA VAL A 203 23.23 -29.54 -16.27
C VAL A 203 21.91 -29.59 -17.03
N ILE A 204 21.76 -28.75 -18.06
CA ILE A 204 20.69 -28.85 -19.04
C ILE A 204 21.26 -29.45 -20.32
N ILE A 205 20.55 -30.45 -20.84
CA ILE A 205 20.74 -31.13 -22.12
C ILE A 205 19.60 -30.72 -23.04
#